data_AF-A0A9D1JC14-F1
#
_entry.id   AF-A0A9D1JC14-F1
#
_cell.length_a   1.000
_cell.length_b   1.000
_cell.length_c   1.000
_cell.angle_alpha   90.00
_cell.angle_beta   90.00
_cell.angle_gamma   90.00
#
_symmetry.space_group_name_H-M   'P 1'
#
loop_
_entity.id
_entity.type
_entity.pdbx_description
1 polymer ?
#
loop_
_entity_poly.entity_id
_entity_poly.type
_entity_poly.pdbx_seq_one_letter_code
_entity_poly.pdbx_strand_id
1 'polypeptide(L)'
;MSSATVYISMEAMNRRADQCPHYCEERQDLYAPDVTQGPDGRYYLYYDLSGRGDHGFDGPISVAVCDTPAGKYEYYGDVKYPDGRPLLRYIPFDPAVLNDDGHIYLTYGWGLGMDTHSPLYKLVMPYVMSKIFNKTAAEIRREEPLSILGANIVELEDDMLTVKSEPKRILSAMNNAPKGSRQRELITFCFLAAQGGCEPQLTAHAKGNMNIGNGKDFLIRVVSQCLPYIGYPRSLNAIQCVQKAAE
;
A
#
# COMPACT_ATOMS: atom_id res chain seq x y z
N MET A 1 -15.76 3.13 22.11
CA MET A 1 -15.44 3.99 20.95
C MET A 1 -15.52 3.11 19.72
N SER A 2 -16.44 3.44 18.81
CA SER A 2 -16.76 2.64 17.63
C SER A 2 -15.70 2.87 16.56
N SER A 3 -14.86 1.88 16.26
CA SER A 3 -14.07 1.91 15.02
C SER A 3 -15.02 1.65 13.86
N ALA A 4 -15.52 2.72 13.24
CA ALA A 4 -16.26 2.62 12.00
C ALA A 4 -15.26 2.29 10.89
N THR A 5 -15.03 1.00 10.64
CA THR A 5 -14.42 0.56 9.39
C THR A 5 -15.41 0.88 8.27
N VAL A 6 -15.18 2.00 7.59
CA VAL A 6 -15.96 2.42 6.43
C VAL A 6 -15.59 1.49 5.28
N TYR A 7 -16.48 0.56 4.95
CA TYR A 7 -16.38 -0.21 3.71
C TYR A 7 -16.79 0.70 2.54
N ILE A 8 -15.82 1.40 1.94
CA ILE A 8 -16.02 2.07 0.65
C ILE A 8 -15.96 0.97 -0.42
N SER A 9 -17.03 0.77 -1.20
CA SER A 9 -17.01 -0.23 -2.27
C SER A 9 -16.07 0.22 -3.40
N MET A 10 -15.20 -0.69 -3.87
CA MET A 10 -14.27 -0.42 -4.97
C MET A 10 -14.97 0.08 -6.26
N GLU A 11 -16.21 -0.34 -6.52
CA GLU A 11 -17.00 0.16 -7.67
C GLU A 11 -17.37 1.65 -7.56
N ALA A 12 -17.63 2.15 -6.35
CA ALA A 12 -17.89 3.57 -6.13
C ALA A 12 -16.62 4.41 -6.28
N MET A 13 -15.46 3.83 -5.97
CA MET A 13 -14.15 4.47 -6.09
C MET A 13 -13.73 4.61 -7.55
N ASN A 14 -13.90 3.57 -8.39
CA ASN A 14 -13.56 3.66 -9.81
C ASN A 14 -14.31 4.77 -10.57
N ARG A 15 -15.54 5.13 -10.16
CA ARG A 15 -16.30 6.27 -10.70
C ARG A 15 -15.87 7.65 -10.16
N ARG A 16 -14.86 7.70 -9.28
CA ARG A 16 -14.30 8.94 -8.71
C ARG A 16 -12.84 9.13 -9.09
N ALA A 17 -12.16 8.07 -9.55
CA ALA A 17 -10.81 8.15 -10.11
C ALA A 17 -10.72 9.20 -11.24
N ASP A 18 -11.77 9.31 -12.05
CA ASP A 18 -11.90 10.29 -13.15
C ASP A 18 -11.92 11.76 -12.72
N GLN A 19 -12.16 12.05 -11.44
CA GLN A 19 -12.06 13.39 -10.87
C GLN A 19 -10.62 13.80 -10.58
N CYS A 20 -9.70 12.83 -10.49
CA CYS A 20 -8.29 13.10 -10.27
C CYS A 20 -7.65 13.65 -11.56
N PRO A 21 -6.90 14.76 -11.50
CA PRO A 21 -6.22 15.32 -12.68
C PRO A 21 -5.23 14.35 -13.35
N HIS A 22 -4.79 13.31 -12.63
CA HIS A 22 -3.84 12.31 -13.12
C HIS A 22 -4.50 11.11 -13.80
N TYR A 23 -5.83 11.07 -13.87
CA TYR A 23 -6.56 10.00 -14.53
C TYR A 23 -6.32 10.04 -16.05
N CYS A 24 -5.84 8.94 -16.61
CA CYS A 24 -5.63 8.77 -18.05
C CYS A 24 -5.82 7.32 -18.46
N GLU A 25 -5.74 6.99 -19.76
CA GLU A 25 -5.90 5.61 -20.23
C GLU A 25 -4.90 4.63 -19.60
N GLU A 26 -3.71 5.13 -19.27
CA GLU A 26 -2.64 4.36 -18.65
C GLU A 26 -2.70 4.33 -17.11
N ARG A 27 -3.53 5.18 -16.47
CA ARG A 27 -3.69 5.30 -15.00
C ARG A 27 -5.16 5.40 -14.60
N GLN A 28 -5.89 4.30 -14.74
CA GLN A 28 -7.33 4.25 -14.52
C GLN A 28 -7.73 3.66 -13.16
N ASP A 29 -6.81 2.96 -12.51
CA ASP A 29 -7.11 2.11 -11.37
C ASP A 29 -6.71 2.81 -10.07
N LEU A 30 -7.65 2.89 -9.13
CA LEU A 30 -7.38 3.31 -7.75
C LEU A 30 -6.77 2.16 -6.96
N TYR A 31 -5.55 2.36 -6.48
CA TYR A 31 -4.83 1.35 -5.70
C TYR A 31 -4.76 1.72 -4.22
N ALA A 32 -4.81 0.64 -3.43
CA ALA A 32 -4.65 0.59 -1.97
C ALA A 32 -5.17 1.82 -1.22
N PRO A 33 -6.45 2.19 -1.42
CA PRO A 33 -6.94 3.40 -0.82
C PRO A 33 -7.14 3.21 0.69
N ASP A 34 -6.77 4.21 1.48
CA ASP A 34 -6.95 4.21 2.92
C ASP A 34 -7.51 5.55 3.42
N VAL A 35 -8.32 5.52 4.48
CA VAL A 35 -9.10 6.67 4.92
C VAL A 35 -8.91 6.95 6.40
N THR A 36 -8.76 8.23 6.73
CA THR A 36 -8.81 8.70 8.12
C THR A 36 -9.68 9.94 8.26
N GLN A 37 -10.15 10.20 9.47
CA GLN A 37 -10.77 11.48 9.80
C GLN A 37 -9.66 12.49 10.13
N GLY A 38 -9.68 13.67 9.51
CA GLY A 38 -8.77 14.77 9.83
C GLY A 38 -9.18 15.52 11.10
N PRO A 39 -8.32 16.43 11.59
CA PRO A 39 -8.60 17.23 12.79
C PRO A 39 -9.81 18.17 12.64
N ASP A 40 -10.19 18.50 11.41
CA ASP A 40 -11.39 19.28 11.08
C ASP A 40 -12.69 18.46 11.03
N GLY A 41 -12.61 17.16 11.32
CA GLY A 41 -13.76 16.25 11.33
C GLY A 41 -14.17 15.71 9.95
N ARG A 42 -13.53 16.14 8.86
CA ARG A 42 -13.75 15.58 7.52
C ARG A 42 -12.96 14.29 7.33
N TYR A 43 -13.33 13.51 6.31
CA TYR A 43 -12.73 12.21 6.00
C TYR A 43 -11.88 12.33 4.75
N TYR A 44 -10.63 11.86 4.84
CA TYR A 44 -9.61 11.99 3.81
C TYR A 44 -9.18 10.62 3.34
N LEU A 45 -9.43 10.36 2.07
CA LEU A 45 -9.08 9.13 1.37
C LEU A 45 -7.80 9.34 0.58
N TYR A 46 -6.73 8.67 0.99
CA TYR A 46 -5.46 8.65 0.28
C TYR A 46 -5.45 7.50 -0.69
N TYR A 47 -4.95 7.74 -1.89
CA TYR A 47 -4.87 6.73 -2.94
C TYR A 47 -3.76 7.07 -3.91
N ASP A 48 -3.32 6.06 -4.65
CA ASP A 48 -2.53 6.26 -5.85
C ASP A 48 -3.35 5.85 -7.09
N LEU A 49 -3.09 6.54 -8.20
CA LEU A 49 -3.59 6.12 -9.50
C LEU A 49 -2.51 5.31 -10.21
N SER A 50 -2.84 4.04 -10.44
CA SER A 50 -2.03 3.12 -11.22
C SER A 50 -2.78 2.65 -12.45
N GLY A 51 -2.13 1.85 -13.29
CA GLY A 51 -2.81 1.24 -14.42
C GLY A 51 -1.94 0.24 -15.16
N ARG A 52 -2.35 -0.10 -16.38
CA ARG A 52 -1.72 -1.15 -17.18
C ARG A 52 -0.48 -0.60 -17.90
N GLY A 53 0.65 -1.32 -17.79
CA GLY A 53 1.89 -1.00 -18.51
C GLY A 53 3.02 -0.55 -17.57
N ASP A 54 3.94 0.27 -18.08
CA ASP A 54 5.08 0.81 -17.32
C ASP A 54 4.73 2.11 -16.56
N HIS A 55 3.43 2.40 -16.39
CA HIS A 55 2.91 3.63 -15.82
C HIS A 55 2.06 3.29 -14.60
N GLY A 56 2.40 3.86 -13.44
CA GLY A 56 1.72 3.52 -12.19
C GLY A 56 2.53 3.69 -10.91
N PHE A 57 3.80 4.09 -10.99
CA PHE A 57 4.67 4.36 -9.83
C PHE A 57 5.26 5.78 -9.81
N ASP A 58 4.78 6.62 -10.72
CA ASP A 58 5.39 7.91 -11.07
C ASP A 58 4.46 9.10 -10.84
N GLY A 59 3.25 8.85 -10.33
CA GLY A 59 2.35 9.87 -9.81
C GLY A 59 2.59 10.19 -8.32
N PRO A 60 2.07 11.32 -7.84
CA PRO A 60 1.97 11.58 -6.41
C PRO A 60 0.88 10.70 -5.78
N ILE A 61 0.88 10.66 -4.44
CA ILE A 61 -0.29 10.17 -3.69
C ILE A 61 -1.34 11.29 -3.72
N SER A 62 -2.53 10.97 -4.20
CA SER A 62 -3.66 11.89 -4.29
C SER A 62 -4.60 11.68 -3.10
N VAL A 63 -5.34 12.73 -2.76
CA VAL A 63 -6.26 12.76 -1.63
C VAL A 63 -7.62 13.21 -2.11
N ALA A 64 -8.66 12.52 -1.66
CA ALA A 64 -10.04 12.96 -1.81
C ALA A 64 -10.65 13.21 -0.42
N VAL A 65 -11.59 14.15 -0.32
CA VAL A 65 -12.21 14.55 0.95
C VAL A 65 -13.73 14.37 0.92
N CYS A 66 -14.31 14.03 2.07
CA CYS A 66 -15.75 13.96 2.29
C CYS A 66 -16.14 14.45 3.68
N ASP A 67 -17.28 15.12 3.81
CA ASP A 67 -17.80 15.53 5.13
C ASP A 67 -18.43 14.37 5.93
N THR A 68 -18.63 13.21 5.31
CA THR A 68 -19.27 12.05 5.94
C THR A 68 -18.50 10.76 5.64
N PRO A 69 -18.48 9.77 6.57
CA PRO A 69 -17.61 8.60 6.45
C PRO A 69 -17.86 7.80 5.15
N ALA A 70 -19.12 7.58 4.79
CA ALA A 70 -19.54 6.81 3.60
C ALA A 70 -20.17 7.70 2.52
N GLY A 71 -19.71 8.95 2.40
CA GLY A 71 -20.24 9.91 1.44
C GLY A 71 -19.54 9.89 0.10
N LYS A 72 -19.69 11.00 -0.62
CA LYS A 72 -19.04 11.23 -1.92
C LYS A 72 -17.70 11.93 -1.68
N TYR A 73 -16.59 11.23 -1.92
CA TYR A 73 -15.19 11.72 -1.77
C TYR A 73 -14.68 12.50 -2.99
N GLU A 74 -14.51 13.81 -2.91
CA GLU A 74 -14.09 14.63 -4.07
C GLU A 74 -12.60 14.86 -4.05
N TYR A 75 -11.96 14.91 -5.22
CA TYR A 75 -10.55 15.23 -5.32
C TYR A 75 -10.23 16.51 -4.53
N TYR A 76 -9.25 16.41 -3.65
CA TYR A 76 -8.86 17.48 -2.72
C TYR A 76 -7.50 18.05 -3.09
N GLY A 77 -6.55 17.19 -3.44
CA GLY A 77 -5.19 17.59 -3.81
C GLY A 77 -4.22 16.42 -3.82
N ASP A 78 -2.95 16.74 -4.05
CA ASP A 78 -1.84 15.79 -3.96
C ASP A 78 -0.98 16.08 -2.73
N VAL A 79 -0.40 15.02 -2.18
CA VAL A 79 0.57 15.14 -1.09
C VAL A 79 1.83 15.86 -1.59
N LYS A 80 2.28 16.86 -0.84
CA LYS A 80 3.28 17.83 -1.29
C LYS A 80 4.22 18.28 -0.17
N TYR A 81 5.38 18.79 -0.57
CA TYR A 81 6.29 19.52 0.32
C TYR A 81 5.74 20.91 0.65
N PRO A 82 6.23 21.56 1.72
CA PRO A 82 5.84 22.93 2.09
C PRO A 82 6.07 23.96 0.98
N ASP A 83 7.00 23.71 0.05
CA ASP A 83 7.28 24.55 -1.11
C ASP A 83 6.32 24.31 -2.30
N GLY A 84 5.34 23.40 -2.15
CA GLY A 84 4.33 23.07 -3.14
C GLY A 84 4.73 21.98 -4.14
N ARG A 85 5.99 21.49 -4.13
CA ARG A 85 6.39 20.38 -4.99
C ARG A 85 5.69 19.08 -4.57
N PRO A 86 5.25 18.23 -5.51
CA PRO A 86 4.65 16.94 -5.17
C PRO A 86 5.63 16.01 -4.46
N LEU A 87 5.12 15.18 -3.55
CA LEU A 87 5.92 14.16 -2.86
C LEU A 87 6.21 12.98 -3.80
N LEU A 88 7.36 13.04 -4.48
CA LEU A 88 7.81 11.99 -5.42
C LEU A 88 9.07 11.25 -4.97
N ARG A 89 9.53 11.48 -3.73
CA ARG A 89 10.71 10.80 -3.17
C ARG A 89 10.34 9.37 -2.75
N TYR A 90 11.24 8.42 -2.99
CA TYR A 90 10.95 6.97 -2.94
C TYR A 90 9.87 6.59 -3.96
N ILE A 91 9.12 5.50 -3.74
CA ILE A 91 8.00 5.08 -4.59
C ILE A 91 6.68 5.50 -3.90
N PRO A 92 5.99 6.56 -4.37
CA PRO A 92 4.72 7.03 -3.78
C PRO A 92 3.56 6.11 -4.19
N PHE A 93 3.44 4.99 -3.49
CA PHE A 93 2.50 3.91 -3.83
C PHE A 93 2.03 3.22 -2.55
N ASP A 94 0.87 2.56 -2.61
CA ASP A 94 0.25 1.85 -1.48
C ASP A 94 0.16 2.71 -0.20
N PRO A 95 -0.56 3.85 -0.23
CA PRO A 95 -0.68 4.71 0.94
C PRO A 95 -1.49 4.04 2.05
N ALA A 96 -1.08 4.26 3.30
CA ALA A 96 -1.88 3.99 4.48
C ALA A 96 -1.74 5.14 5.48
N VAL A 97 -2.85 5.56 6.08
CA VAL A 97 -2.92 6.77 6.90
C VAL A 97 -3.41 6.46 8.31
N LEU A 98 -2.70 7.01 9.30
CA LEU A 98 -3.02 6.87 10.71
C LEU A 98 -3.28 8.26 11.30
N ASN A 99 -4.39 8.41 12.00
CA ASN A 99 -4.62 9.54 12.90
C ASN A 99 -4.39 9.07 14.34
N ASP A 100 -3.34 9.60 14.97
CA ASP A 100 -2.98 9.37 16.37
C ASP A 100 -3.19 10.68 17.15
N ASP A 101 -4.39 10.85 17.71
CA ASP A 101 -4.80 12.05 18.47
C ASP A 101 -4.48 13.39 17.78
N GLY A 102 -4.72 13.48 16.47
CA GLY A 102 -4.49 14.67 15.64
C GLY A 102 -3.13 14.69 14.95
N HIS A 103 -2.21 13.79 15.29
CA HIS A 103 -1.00 13.56 14.51
C HIS A 103 -1.29 12.62 13.35
N ILE A 104 -1.18 13.15 12.14
CA ILE A 104 -1.52 12.41 10.92
C ILE A 104 -0.25 11.84 10.31
N TYR A 105 -0.14 10.52 10.29
CA TYR A 105 0.98 9.81 9.70
C TYR A 105 0.56 9.14 8.40
N LEU A 106 1.20 9.52 7.30
CA LEU A 106 1.07 8.85 6.02
C LEU A 106 2.25 7.92 5.83
N THR A 107 1.96 6.64 5.66
CA THR A 107 2.92 5.63 5.25
C THR A 107 2.71 5.27 3.79
N TYR A 108 3.79 5.00 3.08
CA TYR A 108 3.75 4.64 1.66
C TYR A 108 5.03 3.94 1.25
N GLY A 109 5.00 3.19 0.15
CA GLY A 109 6.18 2.57 -0.41
C GLY A 109 5.87 1.34 -1.23
N TRP A 110 6.91 0.80 -1.86
CA TRP A 110 6.77 -0.41 -2.68
C TRP A 110 8.04 -1.23 -2.71
N GLY A 111 7.95 -2.54 -2.97
CA GLY A 111 9.10 -3.44 -2.93
C GLY A 111 9.13 -4.46 -4.05
N LEU A 112 10.34 -4.81 -4.50
CA LEU A 112 10.56 -5.93 -5.40
C LEU A 112 10.80 -7.23 -4.62
N GLY A 113 10.33 -8.35 -5.17
CA GLY A 113 10.61 -9.70 -4.67
C GLY A 113 12.03 -10.22 -4.98
N MET A 114 12.97 -9.35 -5.37
CA MET A 114 14.36 -9.69 -5.69
C MET A 114 15.32 -8.88 -4.83
N ASP A 115 16.47 -9.48 -4.49
CA ASP A 115 17.54 -8.76 -3.79
C ASP A 115 18.29 -7.84 -4.76
N THR A 116 18.04 -6.54 -4.61
CA THR A 116 18.60 -5.49 -5.45
C THR A 116 20.01 -5.07 -5.02
N HIS A 117 20.49 -5.57 -3.88
CA HIS A 117 21.79 -5.23 -3.30
C HIS A 117 22.89 -6.26 -3.61
N SER A 118 22.55 -7.36 -4.28
CA SER A 118 23.55 -8.32 -4.76
C SER A 118 24.62 -7.62 -5.63
N PRO A 119 25.92 -7.91 -5.43
CA PRO A 119 27.01 -7.26 -6.15
C PRO A 119 26.87 -7.29 -7.68
N LEU A 120 26.31 -8.38 -8.22
CA LEU A 120 26.05 -8.54 -9.66
C LEU A 120 24.99 -7.55 -10.17
N TYR A 121 23.98 -7.28 -9.36
CA TYR A 121 22.81 -6.48 -9.75
C TYR A 121 23.00 -4.98 -9.46
N LYS A 122 23.88 -4.62 -8.52
CA LYS A 122 24.09 -3.23 -8.09
C LYS A 122 24.44 -2.24 -9.23
N LEU A 123 25.12 -2.70 -10.29
CA LEU A 123 25.48 -1.83 -11.42
C LEU A 123 24.33 -1.61 -12.41
N VAL A 124 23.53 -2.65 -12.65
CA VAL A 124 22.48 -2.66 -13.68
C VAL A 124 21.10 -2.26 -13.14
N MET A 125 20.82 -2.53 -11.86
CA MET A 125 19.51 -2.31 -11.25
C MET A 125 19.05 -0.85 -11.26
N PRO A 126 19.92 0.17 -11.04
CA PRO A 126 19.47 1.55 -11.16
C PRO A 126 18.91 1.90 -12.54
N TYR A 127 19.42 1.28 -13.61
CA TYR A 127 18.88 1.48 -14.96
C TYR A 127 17.56 0.73 -15.19
N VAL A 128 17.45 -0.50 -14.68
CA VAL A 128 16.19 -1.28 -14.74
C VAL A 128 15.08 -0.57 -13.96
N MET A 129 15.36 -0.19 -12.71
CA MET A 129 14.44 0.56 -11.85
C MET A 129 14.09 1.92 -12.45
N SER A 130 15.02 2.56 -13.17
CA SER A 130 14.74 3.83 -13.85
C SER A 130 13.61 3.71 -14.87
N LYS A 131 13.55 2.58 -15.58
CA LYS A 131 12.47 2.29 -16.53
C LYS A 131 11.15 1.95 -15.86
N ILE A 132 11.19 1.17 -14.77
CA ILE A 132 9.98 0.72 -14.07
C ILE A 132 9.31 1.85 -13.28
N PHE A 133 10.11 2.68 -12.60
CA PHE A 133 9.59 3.68 -11.65
C PHE A 133 9.67 5.11 -12.18
N ASN A 134 10.05 5.29 -13.45
CA ASN A 134 10.22 6.58 -14.10
C ASN A 134 11.08 7.57 -13.28
N LYS A 135 12.19 7.06 -12.72
CA LYS A 135 13.18 7.86 -11.96
C LYS A 135 14.52 7.82 -12.65
N THR A 136 15.31 8.88 -12.54
CA THR A 136 16.68 8.89 -13.05
C THR A 136 17.57 7.93 -12.25
N ALA A 137 18.59 7.35 -12.89
CA ALA A 137 19.57 6.53 -12.18
C ALA A 137 20.29 7.29 -11.05
N ALA A 138 20.40 8.63 -11.15
CA ALA A 138 20.96 9.48 -10.11
C ALA A 138 20.06 9.57 -8.87
N GLU A 139 18.74 9.74 -9.07
CA GLU A 139 17.76 9.69 -7.98
C GLU A 139 17.80 8.35 -7.25
N ILE A 140 17.90 7.25 -8.00
CA ILE A 140 17.92 5.91 -7.44
C ILE A 140 19.18 5.68 -6.60
N ARG A 141 20.35 6.07 -7.13
CA ARG A 141 21.64 5.92 -6.44
C ARG A 141 21.74 6.77 -5.18
N ARG A 142 21.05 7.91 -5.12
CA ARG A 142 21.07 8.81 -3.95
C ARG A 142 20.44 8.17 -2.71
N GLU A 143 19.51 7.24 -2.89
CA GLU A 143 18.84 6.55 -1.76
C GLU A 143 19.58 5.29 -1.30
N GLU A 144 20.71 4.93 -1.91
CA GLU A 144 21.59 3.87 -1.39
C GLU A 144 22.23 4.30 -0.06
N PRO A 145 22.43 3.37 0.90
CA PRO A 145 22.20 1.92 0.80
C PRO A 145 20.76 1.49 1.12
N LEU A 146 19.84 2.41 1.41
CA LEU A 146 18.48 2.10 1.86
C LEU A 146 17.53 1.71 0.72
N SER A 147 17.92 1.95 -0.53
CA SER A 147 17.11 1.77 -1.74
C SER A 147 15.95 2.76 -1.83
N ILE A 148 15.44 2.93 -3.05
CA ILE A 148 14.16 3.61 -3.27
C ILE A 148 12.96 2.77 -2.81
N LEU A 149 13.17 1.44 -2.69
CA LEU A 149 12.15 0.45 -2.34
C LEU A 149 11.93 0.38 -0.83
N GLY A 150 10.76 -0.08 -0.40
CA GLY A 150 10.33 -0.33 0.97
C GLY A 150 9.41 0.78 1.51
N ALA A 151 8.94 0.60 2.75
CA ALA A 151 7.99 1.50 3.39
C ALA A 151 8.66 2.74 4.02
N ASN A 152 8.01 3.88 3.86
CA ASN A 152 8.39 5.19 4.38
C ASN A 152 7.22 5.80 5.15
N ILE A 153 7.52 6.78 5.99
CA ILE A 153 6.54 7.51 6.79
C ILE A 153 6.83 9.01 6.75
N VAL A 154 5.77 9.80 6.64
CA VAL A 154 5.75 11.26 6.83
C VAL A 154 4.65 11.62 7.81
N GLU A 155 4.85 12.70 8.56
CA GLU A 155 3.77 13.35 9.28
C GLU A 155 3.21 14.48 8.40
N LEU A 156 1.89 14.62 8.36
CA LEU A 156 1.18 15.64 7.58
C LEU A 156 0.75 16.80 8.48
N GLU A 157 0.74 17.99 7.90
CA GLU A 157 0.09 19.17 8.47
C GLU A 157 -1.44 18.98 8.53
N ASP A 158 -2.11 19.86 9.29
CA ASP A 158 -3.57 19.81 9.49
C ASP A 158 -4.37 20.00 8.19
N ASP A 159 -3.72 20.48 7.12
CA ASP A 159 -4.31 20.56 5.77
C ASP A 159 -4.39 19.20 5.06
N MET A 160 -3.91 18.12 5.68
CA MET A 160 -3.95 16.74 5.18
C MET A 160 -3.20 16.52 3.84
N LEU A 161 -2.43 17.50 3.35
CA LEU A 161 -1.71 17.43 2.08
C LEU A 161 -0.21 17.70 2.24
N THR A 162 0.15 18.60 3.15
CA THR A 162 1.52 19.10 3.26
C THR A 162 2.33 18.24 4.23
N VAL A 163 3.47 17.72 3.80
CA VAL A 163 4.37 16.97 4.70
C VAL A 163 5.13 17.93 5.62
N LYS A 164 5.21 17.59 6.91
CA LYS A 164 5.96 18.35 7.93
C LYS A 164 7.48 18.21 7.76
N SER A 165 7.93 17.11 7.17
CA SER A 165 9.35 16.80 7.03
C SER A 165 9.63 15.85 5.88
N GLU A 166 10.91 15.68 5.56
CA GLU A 166 11.37 14.65 4.62
C GLU A 166 10.91 13.24 5.07
N PRO A 167 10.53 12.36 4.12
CA PRO A 167 10.11 11.00 4.45
C PRO A 167 11.21 10.23 5.17
N LYS A 168 10.79 9.50 6.21
CA LYS A 168 11.66 8.65 7.01
C LYS A 168 11.42 7.20 6.65
N ARG A 169 12.51 6.43 6.57
CA ARG A 169 12.45 4.99 6.37
C ARG A 169 11.91 4.31 7.63
N ILE A 170 10.86 3.50 7.52
CA ILE A 170 10.29 2.79 8.69
C ILE A 170 11.24 1.69 9.15
N LEU A 171 11.66 0.83 8.22
CA LEU A 171 12.64 -0.24 8.43
C LEU A 171 13.57 -0.31 7.23
N SER A 172 14.80 -0.80 7.43
CA SER A 172 15.72 -1.06 6.32
C SER A 172 15.07 -2.00 5.30
N ALA A 173 15.08 -1.63 4.01
CA ALA A 173 14.51 -2.42 2.93
C ALA A 173 15.41 -3.62 2.56
N MET A 174 15.51 -4.59 3.47
CA MET A 174 16.25 -5.83 3.21
C MET A 174 15.38 -6.81 2.42
N ASN A 175 15.63 -6.88 1.10
CA ASN A 175 14.93 -7.80 0.19
C ASN A 175 15.68 -9.15 0.00
N ASN A 176 16.60 -9.49 0.91
CA ASN A 176 17.43 -10.69 0.86
C ASN A 176 16.78 -11.92 1.55
N ALA A 177 15.57 -11.78 2.09
CA ALA A 177 14.82 -12.93 2.58
C ALA A 177 14.65 -13.94 1.43
N PRO A 178 14.97 -15.25 1.63
CA PRO A 178 14.92 -16.24 0.57
C PRO A 178 13.58 -16.21 -0.18
N LYS A 179 13.64 -15.97 -1.50
CA LYS A 179 12.46 -15.91 -2.38
C LYS A 179 11.72 -17.25 -2.35
N GLY A 180 10.39 -17.20 -2.33
CA GLY A 180 9.56 -18.40 -2.25
C GLY A 180 9.69 -19.15 -0.91
N SER A 181 10.27 -18.53 0.11
CA SER A 181 10.24 -19.12 1.45
C SER A 181 8.79 -19.20 1.92
N ARG A 182 8.44 -20.37 2.46
CA ARG A 182 7.15 -20.61 3.09
C ARG A 182 6.81 -19.55 4.14
N GLN A 183 7.81 -19.01 4.83
CA GLN A 183 7.62 -17.99 5.87
C GLN A 183 7.22 -16.63 5.31
N ARG A 184 7.79 -16.19 4.17
CA ARG A 184 7.47 -14.87 3.58
C ARG A 184 6.03 -14.82 3.08
N GLU A 185 5.61 -15.85 2.36
CA GLU A 185 4.24 -15.93 1.85
C GLU A 185 3.23 -16.11 3.00
N LEU A 186 3.64 -16.83 4.05
CA LEU A 186 2.80 -17.04 5.23
C LEU A 186 2.59 -15.75 6.03
N ILE A 187 3.63 -14.95 6.25
CA ILE A 187 3.48 -13.72 7.02
C ILE A 187 2.60 -12.70 6.27
N THR A 188 2.72 -12.61 4.94
CA THR A 188 1.82 -11.79 4.12
C THR A 188 0.36 -12.27 4.24
N PHE A 189 0.13 -13.59 4.18
CA PHE A 189 -1.20 -14.17 4.41
C PHE A 189 -1.77 -13.79 5.79
N CYS A 190 -0.97 -13.86 6.85
CA CYS A 190 -1.40 -13.47 8.19
C CYS A 190 -1.75 -11.98 8.29
N PHE A 191 -0.99 -11.09 7.64
CA PHE A 191 -1.29 -9.66 7.63
C PHE A 191 -2.60 -9.35 6.91
N LEU A 192 -2.82 -9.93 5.73
CA LEU A 192 -4.06 -9.74 4.97
C LEU A 192 -5.28 -10.29 5.72
N ALA A 193 -5.15 -11.47 6.34
CA ALA A 193 -6.20 -12.02 7.20
C ALA A 193 -6.49 -11.10 8.39
N ALA A 194 -5.47 -10.51 8.99
CA ALA A 194 -5.62 -9.58 10.11
C ALA A 194 -6.22 -8.23 9.68
N GLN A 195 -5.91 -7.73 8.49
CA GLN A 195 -6.42 -6.46 7.96
C GLN A 195 -7.92 -6.55 7.67
N GLY A 196 -8.38 -7.62 7.00
CA GLY A 196 -9.76 -7.76 6.52
C GLY A 196 -10.07 -6.83 5.33
N GLY A 197 -11.19 -7.07 4.63
CA GLY A 197 -11.62 -6.25 3.47
C GLY A 197 -10.73 -6.37 2.23
N CYS A 198 -9.78 -7.32 2.23
CA CYS A 198 -8.84 -7.60 1.15
C CYS A 198 -8.93 -9.06 0.68
N GLU A 199 -10.15 -9.62 0.64
CA GLU A 199 -10.42 -11.01 0.28
C GLU A 199 -9.81 -11.43 -1.09
N PRO A 200 -9.81 -10.60 -2.15
CA PRO A 200 -9.12 -10.95 -3.41
C PRO A 200 -7.62 -11.20 -3.24
N GLN A 201 -6.93 -10.31 -2.51
CA GLN A 201 -5.50 -10.41 -2.23
C GLN A 201 -5.20 -11.58 -1.29
N LEU A 202 -6.03 -11.77 -0.26
CA LEU A 202 -5.92 -12.88 0.67
C LEU A 202 -6.08 -14.23 -0.04
N THR A 203 -7.02 -14.34 -0.99
CA THR A 203 -7.20 -15.54 -1.81
C THR A 203 -6.00 -15.80 -2.71
N ALA A 204 -5.45 -14.76 -3.34
CA ALA A 204 -4.25 -14.87 -4.18
C ALA A 204 -3.04 -15.37 -3.38
N HIS A 205 -2.79 -14.82 -2.19
CA HIS A 205 -1.70 -15.25 -1.31
C HIS A 205 -1.95 -16.60 -0.63
N ALA A 206 -3.20 -17.01 -0.44
CA ALA A 206 -3.52 -18.38 -0.04
C ALA A 206 -3.11 -19.38 -1.15
N LYS A 207 -3.39 -19.07 -2.42
CA LYS A 207 -2.95 -19.88 -3.57
C LYS A 207 -1.42 -19.90 -3.71
N GLY A 208 -0.78 -18.74 -3.53
CA GLY A 208 0.67 -18.60 -3.47
C GLY A 208 1.31 -19.52 -2.43
N ASN A 209 0.76 -19.52 -1.21
CA ASN A 209 1.18 -20.40 -0.11
C ASN A 209 1.08 -21.89 -0.49
N MET A 210 -0.03 -22.32 -1.08
CA MET A 210 -0.21 -23.73 -1.47
C MET A 210 0.78 -24.17 -2.54
N ASN A 211 1.07 -23.30 -3.52
CA ASN A 211 2.05 -23.57 -4.58
C ASN A 211 3.48 -23.76 -4.06
N ILE A 212 3.81 -23.20 -2.88
CA ILE A 212 5.12 -23.34 -2.23
C ILE A 212 5.11 -24.32 -1.05
N GLY A 213 4.06 -25.11 -0.89
CA GLY A 213 3.97 -26.22 0.06
C GLY A 213 3.28 -25.91 1.40
N ASN A 214 2.75 -24.70 1.60
CA ASN A 214 1.85 -24.39 2.73
C ASN A 214 0.42 -24.75 2.33
N GLY A 215 0.09 -26.05 2.41
CA GLY A 215 -1.21 -26.58 1.97
C GLY A 215 -2.42 -26.03 2.76
N LYS A 216 -3.61 -26.27 2.22
CA LYS A 216 -4.91 -25.83 2.78
C LYS A 216 -5.04 -26.06 4.28
N ASP A 217 -4.82 -27.28 4.76
CA ASP A 217 -4.99 -27.63 6.18
C ASP A 217 -4.01 -26.87 7.09
N PHE A 218 -2.81 -26.61 6.59
CA PHE A 218 -1.83 -25.80 7.31
C PHE A 218 -2.31 -24.34 7.43
N LEU A 219 -2.82 -23.75 6.35
CA LEU A 219 -3.36 -22.39 6.39
C LEU A 219 -4.58 -22.27 7.30
N ILE A 220 -5.47 -23.26 7.34
CA ILE A 220 -6.62 -23.29 8.28
C ILE A 220 -6.12 -23.30 9.74
N ARG A 221 -5.06 -24.06 10.05
CA ARG A 221 -4.44 -24.04 11.39
C ARG A 221 -3.84 -22.68 11.72
N VAL A 222 -3.23 -22.02 10.75
CA VAL A 222 -2.68 -20.68 10.93
C VAL A 222 -3.79 -19.65 11.19
N VAL A 223 -4.89 -19.69 10.44
CA VAL A 223 -6.06 -18.83 10.74
C VAL A 223 -6.61 -19.12 12.13
N SER A 224 -6.68 -20.40 12.52
CA SER A 224 -7.12 -20.80 13.86
C SER A 224 -6.20 -20.27 14.97
N GLN A 225 -4.89 -20.25 14.72
CA GLN A 225 -3.90 -19.63 15.60
C GLN A 225 -4.04 -18.10 15.65
N CYS A 226 -4.43 -17.47 14.55
CA CYS A 226 -4.67 -16.03 14.45
C CYS A 226 -6.01 -15.60 15.09
N LEU A 227 -6.99 -16.50 15.20
CA LEU A 227 -8.34 -16.23 15.71
C LEU A 227 -8.38 -15.39 17.01
N PRO A 228 -7.60 -15.68 18.07
CA PRO A 228 -7.62 -14.86 19.28
C PRO A 228 -7.10 -13.42 19.07
N TYR A 229 -6.34 -13.16 18.00
CA TYR A 229 -5.76 -11.85 17.70
C TYR A 229 -6.61 -11.04 16.71
N ILE A 230 -7.24 -11.70 15.73
CA ILE A 230 -7.96 -11.04 14.63
C ILE A 230 -9.49 -11.14 14.75
N GLY A 231 -9.98 -11.97 15.68
CA GLY A 231 -11.40 -12.17 15.94
C GLY A 231 -12.11 -13.11 14.96
N TYR A 232 -13.31 -13.54 15.37
CA TYR A 232 -14.12 -14.51 14.63
C TYR A 232 -14.48 -14.07 13.20
N PRO A 233 -14.95 -12.81 12.93
CA PRO A 233 -15.37 -12.42 11.58
C PRO A 233 -14.23 -12.49 10.55
N ARG A 234 -13.07 -11.93 10.88
CA ARG A 234 -11.89 -11.95 9.99
C ARG A 234 -11.37 -13.37 9.76
N SER A 235 -11.42 -14.20 10.80
CA SER A 235 -11.05 -15.62 10.70
C SER A 235 -11.97 -16.38 9.74
N LEU A 236 -13.28 -16.12 9.77
CA LEU A 236 -14.24 -16.76 8.87
C LEU A 236 -14.01 -16.36 7.41
N ASN A 237 -13.80 -15.07 7.13
CA ASN A 237 -13.46 -14.57 5.79
C ASN A 237 -12.16 -15.21 5.28
N ALA A 238 -11.13 -15.30 6.14
CA ALA A 238 -9.86 -15.93 5.78
C ALA A 238 -10.03 -17.43 5.45
N ILE A 239 -10.83 -18.17 6.22
CA ILE A 239 -11.14 -19.58 5.93
C ILE A 239 -11.83 -19.72 4.57
N GLN A 240 -12.79 -18.86 4.25
CA GLN A 240 -13.46 -18.86 2.96
C GLN A 240 -12.49 -18.58 1.80
N CYS A 241 -11.58 -17.61 1.97
CA CYS A 241 -10.53 -17.33 0.98
C CYS A 241 -9.61 -18.54 0.76
N VAL A 242 -9.21 -19.24 1.84
CA VAL A 242 -8.40 -20.46 1.76
C VAL A 242 -9.15 -21.59 1.05
N GLN A 243 -10.45 -21.75 1.30
CA GLN A 243 -11.27 -22.74 0.62
C GLN A 243 -11.36 -22.45 -0.89
N LYS A 244 -11.68 -21.20 -1.25
CA LYS A 244 -11.75 -20.74 -2.64
C LYS A 244 -10.41 -20.87 -3.37
N ALA A 245 -9.29 -20.64 -2.69
CA ALA A 245 -7.97 -20.79 -3.29
C ALA A 245 -7.57 -22.26 -3.56
N ALA A 246 -8.22 -23.21 -2.89
CA ALA A 246 -7.98 -24.65 -3.04
C ALA A 246 -8.88 -25.32 -4.09
N GLU A 247 -9.84 -24.58 -4.66
CA GLU A 247 -10.64 -24.98 -5.83
C GLU A 247 -9.85 -24.75 -7.13
#